data_AF-A0A924JBK9-F1
#
_entry.id   AF-A0A924JBK9-F1
#
_cell.length_a   1.000
_cell.length_b   1.000
_cell.length_c   1.000
_cell.angle_alpha   90.00
_cell.angle_beta   90.00
_cell.angle_gamma   90.00
#
_symmetry.space_group_name_H-M   'P 1'
#
loop_
_entity.id
_entity.type
_entity.pdbx_description
1 polymer ?
#
loop_
_entity_poly.entity_id
_entity_poly.type
_entity_poly.pdbx_seq_one_letter_code
_entity_poly.pdbx_strand_id
1 'polypeptide(L)'
;MQDKYRLLLSFFVLLLPVQLLAQGLRVTGRITSETDGQPIPGVNIVVKGTTLGVSTDANGNYNVAVPGPNTVLLFSSIGIVSQEVNVGNRVVVNVAMKESINELAQVVVTGYTTTQRKDITGSVASISPDKFKDIPVTSFDQALQGQAAGVQVTQSSGTPGGGITVRVRGSTSISASNRPLFIIDGVPVEDGALSGRSFGGQQDNAFSLFNPNDIASIEVLKDASAKAIYGSRAANGVVLISTKRGKAGKTTFTLDVQRGLTDIIKRPNLLNATELLTLQREAVTNAGQNPDKFGLIPGVTDGINTDWVNAVLRKGVYQQYQLSTQGGNDKTTFYLSGSYRDEQGVQLNS
;
A
#
# COMPACT_ATOMS: atom_id res chain seq x y z
N MET A 1 -61.73 21.16 -49.56
CA MET A 1 -60.85 20.89 -48.40
C MET A 1 -60.96 19.47 -47.83
N GLN A 2 -62.05 18.74 -48.05
CA GLN A 2 -62.25 17.39 -47.47
C GLN A 2 -61.36 16.29 -48.09
N ASP A 3 -60.94 16.39 -49.35
CA ASP A 3 -60.16 15.34 -50.01
C ASP A 3 -58.69 15.27 -49.54
N LYS A 4 -58.11 16.39 -49.08
CA LYS A 4 -56.74 16.41 -48.54
C LYS A 4 -56.63 15.70 -47.18
N TYR A 5 -57.70 15.71 -46.38
CA TYR A 5 -57.73 15.00 -45.09
C TYR A 5 -57.92 13.49 -45.25
N ARG A 6 -58.64 13.05 -46.29
CA ARG A 6 -58.82 11.62 -46.59
C ARG A 6 -57.52 10.93 -47.00
N LEU A 7 -56.66 11.61 -47.77
CA LEU A 7 -55.36 11.08 -48.18
C LEU A 7 -54.36 11.00 -47.00
N LEU A 8 -54.42 11.97 -46.09
CA LEU A 8 -53.60 12.01 -44.87
C LEU A 8 -54.04 10.94 -43.85
N LEU A 9 -55.34 10.67 -43.74
CA LEU A 9 -55.86 9.62 -42.87
C LEU A 9 -55.52 8.22 -43.41
N SER A 10 -55.55 8.01 -44.74
CA SER A 10 -55.15 6.73 -45.34
C SER A 10 -53.66 6.45 -45.19
N PHE A 11 -52.82 7.48 -45.18
CA PHE A 11 -51.38 7.32 -44.95
C PHE A 11 -51.06 6.96 -43.49
N PHE A 12 -51.84 7.47 -42.54
CA PHE A 12 -51.68 7.15 -41.11
C PHE A 12 -52.15 5.72 -40.77
N VAL A 13 -53.18 5.21 -41.46
CA VAL A 13 -53.69 3.84 -41.28
C VAL A 13 -52.74 2.79 -41.89
N LEU A 14 -51.96 3.15 -42.91
CA LEU A 14 -50.97 2.25 -43.53
C LEU A 14 -49.67 2.07 -42.71
N LEU A 15 -49.40 2.95 -41.74
CA LEU A 15 -48.22 2.90 -40.86
C LEU A 15 -48.43 2.08 -39.58
N LEU A 16 -49.68 1.75 -39.26
CA LEU A 16 -50.06 0.96 -38.07
C LEU A 16 -49.64 -0.53 -38.08
N PRO A 17 -49.44 -1.26 -39.21
CA PRO A 17 -49.04 -2.66 -39.15
C PRO A 17 -47.53 -2.88 -38.95
N VAL A 18 -46.67 -1.85 -38.98
CA VAL A 18 -45.21 -2.02 -38.84
C VAL A 18 -44.77 -2.19 -37.37
N GLN A 19 -45.61 -1.83 -36.39
CA GLN A 19 -45.27 -1.98 -34.97
C GLN A 19 -45.58 -3.37 -34.39
N LEU A 20 -46.21 -4.27 -35.16
CA LEU A 20 -46.58 -5.62 -34.70
C LEU A 20 -45.48 -6.68 -34.88
N LEU A 21 -44.33 -6.36 -35.49
CA LEU A 21 -43.21 -7.28 -35.70
C LEU A 21 -42.07 -7.18 -34.66
N ALA A 22 -42.27 -6.43 -33.56
CA ALA A 22 -41.26 -6.22 -32.51
C ALA A 22 -41.55 -6.98 -31.20
N GLN A 23 -42.21 -8.14 -31.25
CA GLN A 23 -42.33 -9.00 -30.07
C GLN A 23 -41.05 -9.83 -29.92
N GLY A 24 -40.08 -9.30 -29.19
CA GLY A 24 -38.88 -10.05 -28.82
C GLY A 24 -39.25 -11.34 -28.09
N LEU A 25 -38.58 -12.44 -28.42
CA LEU A 25 -38.75 -13.73 -27.75
C LEU A 25 -38.44 -13.55 -26.26
N ARG A 26 -39.36 -13.92 -25.36
CA ARG A 26 -39.09 -13.85 -23.92
C ARG A 26 -38.52 -15.17 -23.44
N VAL A 27 -37.37 -15.10 -22.79
CA VAL A 27 -36.71 -16.26 -22.18
C VAL A 27 -36.86 -16.15 -20.68
N THR A 28 -37.37 -17.23 -20.09
CA THR A 28 -37.48 -17.37 -18.63
C THR A 28 -36.54 -18.46 -18.14
N GLY A 29 -36.22 -18.44 -16.86
CA GLY A 29 -35.44 -19.52 -16.28
C GLY A 29 -35.18 -19.32 -14.80
N ARG A 30 -34.55 -20.34 -14.21
CA ARG A 30 -34.12 -20.33 -12.81
C ARG A 30 -32.63 -20.62 -12.70
N ILE A 31 -31.97 -19.89 -11.82
CA ILE A 31 -30.55 -20.04 -11.53
C ILE A 31 -30.37 -20.66 -10.16
N THR A 32 -29.60 -21.74 -10.11
CA THR A 32 -29.28 -22.48 -8.88
C THR A 32 -27.78 -22.65 -8.73
N SER A 33 -27.32 -22.84 -7.50
CA SER A 33 -25.95 -23.25 -7.22
C SER A 33 -25.73 -24.70 -7.62
N GLU A 34 -24.61 -24.97 -8.28
CA GLU A 34 -24.19 -26.33 -8.65
C GLU A 34 -23.84 -27.16 -7.41
N THR A 35 -23.41 -26.54 -6.32
CA THR A 35 -22.90 -27.23 -5.12
C THR A 35 -24.00 -27.75 -4.21
N ASP A 36 -25.05 -26.96 -3.97
CA ASP A 36 -26.11 -27.25 -2.99
C ASP A 36 -27.53 -27.19 -3.57
N GLY A 37 -27.67 -26.85 -4.86
CA GLY A 37 -28.96 -26.77 -5.55
C GLY A 37 -29.84 -25.59 -5.13
N GLN A 38 -29.35 -24.68 -4.27
CA GLN A 38 -30.13 -23.55 -3.77
C GLN A 38 -30.29 -22.45 -4.84
N PRO A 39 -31.43 -21.73 -4.88
CA PRO A 39 -31.62 -20.63 -5.81
C PRO A 39 -30.65 -19.47 -5.51
N ILE A 40 -30.13 -18.85 -6.58
CA ILE A 40 -29.19 -17.73 -6.44
C ILE A 40 -29.89 -16.41 -6.79
N PRO A 41 -30.16 -15.52 -5.81
CA PRO A 41 -30.70 -14.21 -6.06
C PRO A 41 -29.64 -13.22 -6.56
N GLY A 42 -30.07 -12.20 -7.31
CA GLY A 42 -29.20 -11.08 -7.73
C GLY A 42 -28.15 -11.41 -8.79
N VAL A 43 -28.26 -12.52 -9.52
CA VAL A 43 -27.40 -12.82 -10.66
C VAL A 43 -27.78 -11.90 -11.82
N ASN A 44 -26.80 -11.24 -12.44
CA ASN A 44 -27.00 -10.41 -13.62
C ASN A 44 -26.98 -11.26 -14.89
N ILE A 45 -28.05 -11.18 -15.68
CA ILE A 45 -28.20 -11.83 -16.99
C ILE A 45 -28.21 -10.75 -18.05
N VAL A 46 -27.22 -10.74 -18.93
CA VAL A 46 -27.10 -9.75 -20.01
C VAL A 46 -27.10 -10.46 -21.36
N VAL A 47 -27.86 -9.92 -22.31
CA VAL A 47 -27.82 -10.32 -23.71
C VAL A 47 -26.51 -9.82 -24.32
N LYS A 48 -25.62 -10.75 -24.66
CA LYS A 48 -24.26 -10.46 -25.11
C LYS A 48 -24.27 -9.55 -26.35
N GLY A 49 -23.50 -8.46 -26.28
CA GLY A 49 -23.44 -7.44 -27.33
C GLY A 49 -24.52 -6.35 -27.26
N THR A 50 -25.37 -6.37 -26.23
CA THR A 50 -26.39 -5.33 -25.99
C THR A 50 -26.34 -4.85 -24.53
N THR A 51 -27.11 -3.80 -24.22
CA THR A 51 -27.37 -3.33 -22.85
C THR A 51 -28.62 -3.96 -22.24
N LEU A 52 -29.29 -4.88 -22.95
CA LEU A 52 -30.48 -5.55 -22.46
C LEU A 52 -30.09 -6.61 -21.43
N GLY A 53 -30.59 -6.47 -20.21
CA GLY A 53 -30.33 -7.42 -19.14
C GLY A 53 -31.30 -7.28 -17.99
N VAL A 54 -31.35 -8.30 -17.15
CA VAL A 54 -32.19 -8.38 -15.94
C VAL A 54 -31.41 -9.09 -14.83
N SER A 55 -31.85 -8.94 -13.60
CA SER A 55 -31.32 -9.69 -12.46
C SER A 55 -32.29 -10.78 -11.99
N THR A 56 -31.81 -11.85 -11.36
CA THR A 56 -32.69 -12.84 -10.72
C THR A 56 -33.40 -12.29 -9.48
N ASP A 57 -34.62 -12.78 -9.23
CA ASP A 57 -35.38 -12.53 -8.01
C ASP A 57 -34.90 -13.35 -6.80
N ALA A 58 -35.57 -13.21 -5.65
CA ALA A 58 -35.25 -13.93 -4.41
C ALA A 58 -35.31 -15.48 -4.54
N ASN A 59 -36.05 -15.98 -5.54
CA ASN A 59 -36.23 -17.41 -5.82
C ASN A 59 -35.32 -17.90 -6.96
N GLY A 60 -34.42 -17.03 -7.46
CA GLY A 60 -33.50 -17.32 -8.55
C GLY A 60 -34.11 -17.25 -9.94
N ASN A 61 -35.34 -16.75 -10.09
CA ASN A 61 -36.02 -16.69 -11.39
C ASN A 61 -35.68 -15.40 -12.15
N TYR A 62 -35.67 -15.48 -13.48
CA TYR A 62 -35.49 -14.33 -14.36
C TYR A 62 -36.40 -14.39 -15.59
N ASN A 63 -36.63 -13.24 -16.21
CA ASN A 63 -37.38 -13.09 -17.46
C ASN A 63 -36.76 -11.97 -18.30
N VAL A 64 -36.11 -12.33 -19.40
CA VAL A 64 -35.39 -11.41 -20.28
C VAL A 64 -35.96 -11.47 -21.71
N ALA A 65 -36.13 -10.30 -22.34
CA ALA A 65 -36.49 -10.23 -23.75
C ALA A 65 -35.23 -10.35 -24.61
N VAL A 66 -35.21 -11.30 -25.55
CA VAL A 66 -34.07 -11.53 -26.44
C VAL A 66 -34.41 -11.15 -27.90
N PRO A 67 -33.46 -10.58 -28.65
CA PRO A 67 -33.69 -10.13 -30.04
C PRO A 67 -33.93 -11.26 -31.05
N GLY A 68 -33.57 -12.51 -30.74
CA GLY A 68 -33.75 -13.65 -31.64
C GLY A 68 -33.09 -14.94 -31.14
N PRO A 69 -33.17 -16.04 -31.91
CA PRO A 69 -32.74 -17.37 -31.47
C PRO A 69 -31.21 -17.57 -31.41
N ASN A 70 -30.43 -16.72 -32.08
CA ASN A 70 -28.95 -16.75 -32.01
C ASN A 70 -28.39 -15.95 -30.81
N THR A 71 -29.22 -15.67 -29.80
CA THR A 71 -28.82 -14.86 -28.65
C THR A 71 -28.02 -15.68 -27.63
N VAL A 72 -26.93 -15.11 -27.14
CA VAL A 72 -26.15 -15.65 -26.02
C VAL A 72 -26.44 -14.81 -24.77
N LEU A 73 -26.81 -15.47 -23.69
CA LEU A 73 -26.96 -14.87 -22.37
C LEU A 73 -25.67 -15.05 -21.57
N LEU A 74 -25.16 -13.96 -21.02
CA LEU A 74 -24.04 -13.94 -20.08
C LEU A 74 -24.59 -13.82 -18.66
N PHE A 75 -24.32 -14.82 -17.84
CA PHE A 75 -24.68 -14.87 -16.42
C PHE A 75 -23.46 -14.49 -15.59
N SER A 76 -23.61 -13.53 -14.68
CA SER A 76 -22.51 -13.05 -13.84
C SER A 76 -23.03 -12.62 -12.46
N SER A 77 -22.25 -12.93 -11.42
CA SER A 77 -22.50 -12.46 -10.05
C SER A 77 -21.20 -12.44 -9.27
N ILE A 78 -21.18 -11.71 -8.16
CA ILE A 78 -20.04 -11.68 -7.25
C ILE A 78 -19.90 -13.08 -6.61
N GLY A 79 -18.71 -13.66 -6.67
CA GLY A 79 -18.42 -14.98 -6.07
C GLY A 79 -18.83 -16.19 -6.93
N ILE A 80 -19.17 -15.99 -8.21
CA ILE A 80 -19.61 -17.07 -9.12
C ILE A 80 -18.83 -16.98 -10.44
N VAL A 81 -18.52 -18.13 -11.06
CA VAL A 81 -17.89 -18.18 -12.38
C VAL A 81 -18.90 -17.73 -13.44
N SER A 82 -18.57 -16.69 -14.21
CA SER A 82 -19.42 -16.22 -15.30
C SER A 82 -19.62 -17.30 -16.35
N GLN A 83 -20.86 -17.48 -16.80
CA GLN A 83 -21.22 -18.52 -17.77
C GLN A 83 -21.96 -17.92 -18.96
N GLU A 84 -21.64 -18.40 -20.16
CA GLU A 84 -22.35 -18.04 -21.38
C GLU A 84 -23.23 -19.21 -21.83
N VAL A 85 -24.51 -18.92 -22.10
CA VAL A 85 -25.45 -19.94 -22.59
C VAL A 85 -26.15 -19.42 -23.85
N ASN A 86 -26.07 -20.20 -24.92
CA ASN A 86 -26.82 -19.94 -26.14
C ASN A 86 -28.29 -20.31 -25.93
N VAL A 87 -29.20 -19.37 -26.18
CA VAL A 87 -30.64 -19.53 -26.00
C VAL A 87 -31.23 -20.48 -27.04
N GLY A 88 -30.81 -20.37 -28.31
CA GLY A 88 -31.44 -21.09 -29.41
C GLY A 88 -32.95 -20.77 -29.53
N ASN A 89 -33.76 -21.79 -29.81
CA ASN A 89 -35.23 -21.69 -29.84
C ASN A 89 -35.89 -21.98 -28.48
N ARG A 90 -35.15 -21.95 -27.36
CA ARG A 90 -35.66 -22.31 -26.04
C ARG A 90 -36.33 -21.13 -25.37
N VAL A 91 -37.53 -21.36 -24.82
CA VAL A 91 -38.29 -20.38 -24.01
C VAL A 91 -37.91 -20.46 -22.53
N VAL A 92 -37.38 -21.62 -22.10
CA VAL A 92 -36.92 -21.87 -20.73
C VAL A 92 -35.45 -22.28 -20.72
N VAL A 93 -34.62 -21.56 -19.97
CA VAL A 93 -33.18 -21.83 -19.81
C VAL A 93 -32.81 -21.79 -18.33
N ASN A 94 -32.68 -22.96 -17.71
CA ASN A 94 -32.18 -23.08 -16.34
C ASN A 94 -30.67 -23.25 -16.34
N VAL A 95 -30.00 -22.64 -15.37
CA VAL A 95 -28.53 -22.63 -15.28
C VAL A 95 -28.11 -22.97 -13.86
N ALA A 96 -27.29 -24.03 -13.72
CA ALA A 96 -26.60 -24.32 -12.48
C ALA A 96 -25.23 -23.63 -12.53
N MET A 97 -25.01 -22.65 -11.66
CA MET A 97 -23.78 -21.87 -11.64
C MET A 97 -22.80 -22.39 -10.59
N LYS A 98 -21.52 -22.43 -10.98
CA LYS A 98 -20.44 -22.84 -10.10
C LYS A 98 -19.89 -21.67 -9.30
N GLU A 99 -19.74 -21.86 -8.00
CA GLU A 99 -19.07 -20.88 -7.13
C GLU A 99 -17.63 -20.63 -7.60
N SER A 100 -17.23 -19.36 -7.58
CA SER A 100 -15.85 -18.96 -7.82
C SER A 100 -15.10 -19.05 -6.50
N ILE A 101 -14.36 -20.14 -6.31
CA ILE A 101 -13.38 -20.27 -5.22
C ILE A 101 -12.15 -19.42 -5.60
N ASN A 102 -12.29 -18.09 -5.52
CA ASN A 102 -11.17 -17.19 -5.55
C ASN A 102 -10.59 -17.06 -4.14
N GLU A 103 -9.98 -18.14 -3.63
CA GLU A 103 -8.94 -17.96 -2.63
C GLU A 103 -7.80 -17.22 -3.34
N LEU A 104 -7.64 -15.92 -3.06
CA LEU A 104 -6.47 -15.16 -3.48
C LEU A 104 -5.25 -15.84 -2.86
N ALA A 105 -4.62 -16.75 -3.61
CA ALA A 105 -3.37 -17.38 -3.22
C ALA A 105 -2.35 -16.25 -3.05
N GLN A 106 -2.06 -15.88 -1.80
CA GLN A 106 -1.02 -14.89 -1.53
C GLN A 106 0.31 -15.54 -1.91
N VAL A 107 0.84 -15.08 -3.04
CA VAL A 107 2.15 -15.47 -3.54
C VAL A 107 3.19 -14.68 -2.77
N VAL A 108 4.24 -15.36 -2.32
CA VAL A 108 5.37 -14.77 -1.60
C VAL A 108 6.60 -14.97 -2.47
N VAL A 109 7.46 -13.95 -2.52
CA VAL A 109 8.74 -14.06 -3.23
C VAL A 109 9.76 -14.69 -2.30
N THR A 110 10.32 -15.82 -2.71
CA THR A 110 11.37 -16.53 -1.97
C THR A 110 12.52 -16.83 -2.91
N GLY A 111 13.65 -16.14 -2.77
CA GLY A 111 14.74 -16.37 -3.71
C GLY A 111 14.45 -15.75 -5.08
N TYR A 112 14.66 -16.55 -6.11
CA TYR A 112 14.35 -16.25 -7.50
C TYR A 112 12.98 -16.81 -7.94
N THR A 113 12.24 -17.47 -7.05
CA THR A 113 10.96 -18.10 -7.36
C THR A 113 9.83 -17.50 -6.53
N THR A 114 8.65 -17.46 -7.15
CA THR A 114 7.41 -17.10 -6.48
C THR A 114 6.72 -18.37 -6.02
N THR A 115 6.55 -18.55 -4.71
CA THR A 115 5.88 -19.72 -4.13
C THR A 115 4.59 -19.30 -3.44
N GLN A 116 3.58 -20.17 -3.43
CA GLN A 116 2.36 -19.89 -2.66
C GLN A 116 2.71 -19.99 -1.17
N ARG A 117 2.14 -19.11 -0.35
CA ARG A 117 2.45 -19.07 1.09
C ARG A 117 2.31 -20.43 1.78
N LYS A 118 1.32 -21.23 1.39
CA LYS A 118 1.05 -22.56 1.97
C LYS A 118 2.15 -23.58 1.71
N ASP A 119 2.96 -23.38 0.67
CA ASP A 119 4.00 -24.31 0.24
C ASP A 119 5.38 -23.97 0.86
N ILE A 120 5.45 -22.88 1.63
CA ILE A 120 6.68 -22.45 2.30
C ILE A 120 6.80 -23.19 3.64
N THR A 121 7.82 -24.03 3.76
CA THR A 121 8.13 -24.78 4.99
C THR A 121 8.98 -24.01 6.01
N GLY A 122 9.57 -22.87 5.61
CA GLY A 122 10.41 -22.02 6.47
C GLY A 122 9.70 -20.77 7.02
N SER A 123 10.24 -20.15 8.07
CA SER A 123 9.73 -18.91 8.62
C SER A 123 10.04 -17.72 7.71
N VAL A 124 9.00 -17.27 7.01
CA VAL A 124 8.98 -16.07 6.19
C VAL A 124 7.93 -15.12 6.73
N ALA A 125 8.30 -13.88 7.02
CA ALA A 125 7.34 -12.82 7.30
C ALA A 125 7.12 -11.98 6.05
N SER A 126 5.87 -11.84 5.62
CA SER A 126 5.48 -11.00 4.50
C SER A 126 4.80 -9.74 5.02
N ILE A 127 5.23 -8.59 4.54
CA ILE A 127 4.74 -7.28 4.91
C ILE A 127 4.14 -6.66 3.65
N SER A 128 2.82 -6.50 3.67
CA SER A 128 2.06 -5.91 2.56
C SER A 128 2.11 -4.37 2.61
N PRO A 129 2.01 -3.68 1.47
CA PRO A 129 2.02 -2.22 1.38
C PRO A 129 0.99 -1.53 2.26
N ASP A 130 -0.19 -2.15 2.45
CA ASP A 130 -1.24 -1.60 3.31
C ASP A 130 -0.81 -1.37 4.75
N LYS A 131 0.26 -2.03 5.21
CA LYS A 131 0.79 -1.85 6.56
C LYS A 131 1.66 -0.62 6.73
N PHE A 132 2.17 -0.04 5.64
CA PHE A 132 3.12 1.07 5.70
C PHE A 132 2.82 2.24 4.75
N LYS A 133 1.90 2.09 3.79
CA LYS A 133 1.51 3.17 2.86
C LYS A 133 0.95 4.41 3.56
N ASP A 134 0.32 4.22 4.72
CA ASP A 134 -0.31 5.29 5.51
C ASP A 134 0.61 5.80 6.62
N ILE A 135 1.79 5.19 6.78
CA ILE A 135 2.80 5.63 7.75
C ILE A 135 3.76 6.56 7.01
N PRO A 136 4.02 7.77 7.53
CA PRO A 136 4.99 8.68 6.94
C PRO A 136 6.41 8.18 7.26
N VAL A 137 6.83 7.12 6.58
CA VAL A 137 8.17 6.56 6.65
C VAL A 137 9.03 7.12 5.53
N THR A 138 10.27 7.47 5.84
CA THR A 138 11.20 8.06 4.88
C THR A 138 11.93 6.99 4.08
N SER A 139 11.88 5.73 4.51
CA SER A 139 12.50 4.60 3.83
C SER A 139 11.80 3.29 4.21
N PHE A 140 11.91 2.29 3.33
CA PHE A 140 11.18 1.02 3.52
C PHE A 140 11.72 0.17 4.69
N ASP A 141 12.98 0.37 5.09
CA ASP A 141 13.59 -0.27 6.25
C ASP A 141 13.06 0.30 7.58
N GLN A 142 12.67 1.59 7.60
CA GLN A 142 11.88 2.15 8.70
C GLN A 142 10.50 1.50 8.77
N ALA A 143 9.88 1.24 7.61
CA ALA A 143 8.59 0.59 7.50
C ALA A 143 8.56 -0.81 8.12
N LEU A 144 9.71 -1.48 8.24
CA LEU A 144 9.82 -2.79 8.89
C LEU A 144 9.56 -2.75 10.41
N GLN A 145 9.67 -1.57 11.03
CA GLN A 145 9.59 -1.42 12.47
C GLN A 145 8.23 -1.90 13.00
N GLY A 146 8.27 -2.94 13.84
CA GLY A 146 7.06 -3.53 14.44
C GLY A 146 6.19 -4.35 13.48
N GLN A 147 6.54 -4.45 12.18
CA GLN A 147 5.71 -5.14 11.20
C GLN A 147 5.93 -6.66 11.13
N ALA A 148 7.05 -7.15 11.67
CA ALA A 148 7.38 -8.57 11.68
C ALA A 148 8.06 -8.99 12.99
N ALA A 149 7.60 -10.11 13.57
CA ALA A 149 8.19 -10.67 14.78
C ALA A 149 9.67 -11.05 14.58
N GLY A 150 10.53 -10.73 15.55
CA GLY A 150 11.96 -11.01 15.47
C GLY A 150 12.72 -10.14 14.46
N VAL A 151 12.12 -9.07 13.96
CA VAL A 151 12.82 -8.01 13.22
C VAL A 151 12.96 -6.82 14.15
N GLN A 152 14.20 -6.46 14.48
CA GLN A 152 14.53 -5.31 15.29
C GLN A 152 15.03 -4.20 14.36
N VAL A 153 14.34 -3.07 14.39
CA VAL A 153 14.71 -1.86 13.66
C VAL A 153 15.13 -0.83 14.70
N THR A 154 16.38 -0.39 14.64
CA THR A 154 16.93 0.63 15.54
C THR A 154 17.35 1.83 14.71
N GLN A 155 16.63 2.94 14.91
CA GLN A 155 17.04 4.24 14.39
C GLN A 155 17.98 4.87 15.43
N SER A 156 19.23 5.13 15.03
CA SER A 156 20.25 5.69 15.92
C SER A 156 20.18 7.22 16.02
N SER A 157 19.47 7.88 15.09
CA SER A 157 19.30 9.34 15.10
C SER A 157 17.99 9.76 14.44
N GLY A 158 17.44 10.90 14.84
CA GLY A 158 16.28 11.53 14.21
C GLY A 158 16.60 12.41 13.01
N THR A 159 17.81 12.30 12.44
CA THR A 159 18.20 13.08 11.26
C THR A 159 17.46 12.57 10.02
N PRO A 160 16.86 13.46 9.21
CA PRO A 160 16.28 13.09 7.92
C PRO A 160 17.27 12.31 7.04
N GLY A 161 16.83 11.16 6.50
CA GLY A 161 17.70 10.28 5.70
C GLY A 161 18.80 9.56 6.48
N GLY A 162 18.82 9.67 7.82
CA GLY A 162 19.80 9.00 8.67
C GLY A 162 19.69 7.48 8.62
N GLY A 163 20.83 6.80 8.78
CA GLY A 163 20.95 5.35 8.77
C GLY A 163 20.06 4.66 9.80
N ILE A 164 19.43 3.56 9.36
CA ILE A 164 18.63 2.68 10.21
C ILE A 164 19.32 1.33 10.28
N THR A 165 19.43 0.77 11.47
CA THR A 165 19.98 -0.58 11.66
C THR A 165 18.85 -1.59 11.77
N VAL A 166 18.75 -2.50 10.80
CA VAL A 166 17.85 -3.66 10.85
C VAL A 166 18.63 -4.89 11.30
N ARG A 167 18.04 -5.67 12.22
CA ARG A 167 18.52 -6.98 12.65
C ARG A 167 17.38 -7.99 12.58
N VAL A 168 17.68 -9.19 12.10
CA VAL A 168 16.72 -10.31 12.05
C VAL A 168 17.18 -11.38 13.02
N ARG A 169 16.36 -11.68 14.03
CA ARG A 169 16.62 -12.61 15.14
C ARG A 169 17.83 -12.23 16.01
N GLY A 170 18.05 -10.94 16.22
CA GLY A 170 19.07 -10.42 17.15
C GLY A 170 20.48 -10.39 16.55
N SER A 171 21.48 -10.34 17.42
CA SER A 171 22.90 -10.29 17.04
C SER A 171 23.49 -11.69 16.95
N THR A 172 24.06 -12.03 15.79
CA THR A 172 24.66 -13.34 15.48
C THR A 172 26.18 -13.34 15.62
N SER A 173 26.79 -12.17 15.67
CA SER A 173 28.24 -11.96 15.80
C SER A 173 28.58 -10.83 16.76
N ILE A 174 29.77 -10.93 17.37
CA ILE A 174 30.34 -9.92 18.26
C ILE A 174 31.22 -8.94 17.47
N SER A 175 31.92 -9.42 16.44
CA SER A 175 32.92 -8.64 15.68
C SER A 175 32.56 -8.42 14.21
N ALA A 176 31.62 -9.19 13.65
CA ALA A 176 31.16 -9.04 12.28
C ALA A 176 29.83 -8.27 12.20
N SER A 177 29.48 -7.81 11.01
CA SER A 177 28.18 -7.17 10.76
C SER A 177 27.04 -8.15 11.07
N ASN A 178 26.01 -7.65 11.76
CA ASN A 178 24.78 -8.38 12.11
C ASN A 178 23.58 -7.95 11.24
N ARG A 179 23.82 -7.21 10.15
CA ARG A 179 22.78 -6.72 9.25
C ARG A 179 22.32 -7.84 8.31
N PRO A 180 21.02 -7.91 7.96
CA PRO A 180 20.55 -8.85 6.95
C PRO A 180 21.04 -8.45 5.57
N LEU A 181 21.00 -9.40 4.63
CA LEU A 181 21.19 -9.11 3.21
C LEU A 181 19.89 -8.50 2.65
N PHE A 182 19.97 -7.31 2.06
CA PHE A 182 18.85 -6.70 1.36
C PHE A 182 18.91 -7.02 -0.13
N ILE A 183 17.76 -7.35 -0.71
CA ILE A 183 17.65 -7.71 -2.13
C ILE A 183 16.46 -6.97 -2.71
N ILE A 184 16.70 -6.13 -3.70
CA ILE A 184 15.65 -5.37 -4.40
C ILE A 184 15.52 -5.96 -5.81
N ASP A 185 14.36 -6.52 -6.13
CA ASP A 185 14.07 -7.16 -7.42
C ASP A 185 15.14 -8.17 -7.90
N GLY A 186 15.72 -8.91 -6.95
CA GLY A 186 16.73 -9.93 -7.22
C GLY A 186 18.18 -9.42 -7.19
N VAL A 187 18.41 -8.12 -7.06
CA VAL A 187 19.74 -7.53 -6.95
C VAL A 187 20.08 -7.28 -5.48
N PRO A 188 21.19 -7.82 -4.95
CA PRO A 188 21.62 -7.52 -3.58
C PRO A 188 22.05 -6.05 -3.49
N VAL A 189 21.51 -5.34 -2.51
CA VAL A 189 21.84 -3.94 -2.24
C VAL A 189 22.56 -3.86 -0.90
N GLU A 190 23.75 -3.27 -0.92
CA GLU A 190 24.49 -3.00 0.30
C GLU A 190 24.08 -1.65 0.86
N ASP A 191 23.71 -1.70 2.12
CA ASP A 191 23.48 -0.56 2.98
C ASP A 191 24.85 0.00 3.41
N GLY A 192 25.41 0.85 2.55
CA GLY A 192 26.66 1.57 2.78
C GLY A 192 26.43 3.07 2.80
N ALA A 193 27.31 3.79 3.48
CA ALA A 193 27.30 5.25 3.49
C ALA A 193 27.47 5.77 2.05
N LEU A 194 26.41 6.33 1.47
CA LEU A 194 26.42 6.92 0.12
C LEU A 194 27.36 8.12 0.03
N SER A 195 27.56 8.82 1.15
CA SER A 195 28.59 9.84 1.30
C SER A 195 29.42 9.57 2.55
N GLY A 196 30.72 9.93 2.52
CA GLY A 196 31.65 9.79 3.65
C GLY A 196 31.36 10.72 4.83
N ARG A 197 30.11 11.20 4.99
CA ARG A 197 29.66 12.06 6.08
C ARG A 197 29.50 11.26 7.36
N SER A 198 30.63 10.84 7.93
CA SER A 198 30.70 10.16 9.22
C SER A 198 30.98 11.15 10.35
N PHE A 199 30.19 12.22 10.45
CA PHE A 199 30.28 13.12 11.60
C PHE A 199 29.40 12.56 12.72
N GLY A 200 29.98 12.28 13.89
CA GLY A 200 29.23 11.76 15.04
C GLY A 200 28.74 10.30 14.94
N GLY A 201 29.27 9.50 14.01
CA GLY A 201 28.88 8.08 13.84
C GLY A 201 27.57 7.88 13.05
N GLN A 202 27.08 8.91 12.37
CA GLN A 202 25.98 8.80 11.43
C GLN A 202 26.46 8.22 10.10
N GLN A 203 25.66 7.32 9.52
CA GLN A 203 25.84 6.82 8.16
C GLN A 203 24.60 7.19 7.36
N ASP A 204 24.78 7.60 6.11
CA ASP A 204 23.66 7.80 5.19
C ASP A 204 22.91 6.49 4.98
N ASN A 205 21.59 6.57 4.87
CA ASN A 205 20.78 5.41 4.49
C ASN A 205 20.71 5.29 2.97
N ALA A 206 21.37 4.30 2.38
CA ALA A 206 21.24 4.01 0.95
C ALA A 206 19.78 3.73 0.53
N PHE A 207 18.97 3.21 1.45
CA PHE A 207 17.57 2.93 1.22
C PHE A 207 16.66 4.17 1.24
N SER A 208 17.14 5.30 1.75
CA SER A 208 16.40 6.57 1.69
C SER A 208 16.22 7.10 0.26
N LEU A 209 17.02 6.63 -0.70
CA LEU A 209 16.86 6.95 -2.12
C LEU A 209 15.68 6.23 -2.78
N PHE A 210 15.22 5.13 -2.19
CA PHE A 210 14.09 4.38 -2.71
C PHE A 210 12.79 4.90 -2.12
N ASN A 211 11.81 5.12 -2.98
CA ASN A 211 10.49 5.55 -2.52
C ASN A 211 9.72 4.34 -1.95
N PRO A 212 9.29 4.36 -0.67
CA PRO A 212 8.51 3.29 -0.06
C PRO A 212 7.21 2.98 -0.81
N ASN A 213 6.61 3.98 -1.46
CA ASN A 213 5.35 3.81 -2.19
C ASN A 213 5.53 3.02 -3.50
N ASP A 214 6.75 2.83 -3.99
CA ASP A 214 7.02 1.97 -5.15
C ASP A 214 7.20 0.51 -4.74
N ILE A 215 7.17 0.19 -3.44
CA ILE A 215 7.29 -1.17 -2.93
C ILE A 215 5.95 -1.90 -3.04
N ALA A 216 5.99 -3.08 -3.66
CA ALA A 216 4.86 -3.99 -3.79
C ALA A 216 4.79 -4.98 -2.63
N SER A 217 5.93 -5.42 -2.10
CA SER A 217 5.98 -6.30 -0.94
C SER A 217 7.38 -6.31 -0.32
N ILE A 218 7.43 -6.66 0.97
CA ILE A 218 8.69 -6.93 1.67
C ILE A 218 8.58 -8.32 2.32
N GLU A 219 9.51 -9.20 1.99
CA GLU A 219 9.62 -10.54 2.55
C GLU A 219 10.88 -10.67 3.40
N VAL A 220 10.71 -11.04 4.67
CA VAL A 220 11.82 -11.29 5.59
C VAL A 220 12.00 -12.78 5.79
N LEU A 221 13.10 -13.32 5.24
CA LEU A 221 13.52 -14.72 5.38
C LEU A 221 14.36 -14.87 6.64
N LYS A 222 13.81 -15.59 7.64
CA LYS A 222 14.43 -15.69 8.97
C LYS A 222 15.20 -17.00 9.15
N ASP A 223 14.67 -18.08 8.59
CA ASP A 223 15.21 -19.44 8.73
C ASP A 223 16.27 -19.78 7.71
N ALA A 224 17.15 -20.71 8.09
CA ALA A 224 18.22 -21.23 7.25
C ALA A 224 17.71 -21.83 5.94
N SER A 225 16.60 -22.59 5.96
CA SER A 225 16.02 -23.20 4.76
C SER A 225 15.50 -22.17 3.76
N ALA A 226 14.81 -21.13 4.24
CA ALA A 226 14.28 -20.07 3.40
C ALA A 226 15.39 -19.23 2.75
N LYS A 227 16.49 -19.01 3.46
CA LYS A 227 17.58 -18.12 3.04
C LYS A 227 18.79 -18.82 2.39
N ALA A 228 18.82 -20.16 2.35
CA ALA A 228 19.94 -20.96 1.86
C ALA A 228 20.37 -20.62 0.43
N ILE A 229 19.43 -20.21 -0.42
CA ILE A 229 19.66 -19.85 -1.84
C ILE A 229 20.64 -18.66 -1.96
N TYR A 230 20.70 -17.81 -0.94
CA TYR A 230 21.55 -16.61 -0.93
C TYR A 230 22.92 -16.82 -0.26
N GLY A 231 23.22 -18.05 0.15
CA GLY A 231 24.54 -18.46 0.63
C GLY A 231 24.97 -17.81 1.94
N SER A 232 26.28 -17.68 2.15
CA SER A 232 26.88 -17.24 3.42
C SER A 232 26.50 -15.80 3.81
N ARG A 233 26.22 -14.93 2.83
CA ARG A 233 25.78 -13.54 3.07
C ARG A 233 24.41 -13.47 3.75
N ALA A 234 23.62 -14.54 3.69
CA ALA A 234 22.33 -14.64 4.34
C ALA A 234 22.37 -15.13 5.80
N ALA A 235 23.57 -15.29 6.39
CA ALA A 235 23.72 -15.76 7.78
C ALA A 235 22.83 -14.99 8.78
N ASN A 236 22.70 -13.67 8.57
CA ASN A 236 21.95 -12.75 9.43
C ASN A 236 20.48 -12.55 9.00
N GLY A 237 19.98 -13.35 8.05
CA GLY A 237 18.65 -13.17 7.46
C GLY A 237 18.71 -12.44 6.11
N VAL A 238 17.59 -12.47 5.39
CA VAL A 238 17.44 -11.80 4.09
C VAL A 238 16.14 -11.01 4.09
N VAL A 239 16.19 -9.78 3.59
CA VAL A 239 15.03 -8.94 3.34
C VAL A 239 14.92 -8.77 1.84
N LEU A 240 13.88 -9.36 1.25
CA LEU A 240 13.54 -9.21 -0.15
C LEU A 240 12.54 -8.08 -0.27
N ILE A 241 12.76 -7.23 -1.26
CA ILE A 241 11.91 -6.11 -1.62
C ILE A 241 11.53 -6.31 -3.08
N SER A 242 10.24 -6.35 -3.35
CA SER A 242 9.70 -6.38 -4.71
C SER A 242 9.09 -5.03 -5.04
N THR A 243 9.41 -4.46 -6.19
CA THR A 243 8.81 -3.20 -6.64
C THR A 243 7.49 -3.43 -7.39
N LYS A 244 6.66 -2.39 -7.45
CA LYS A 244 5.41 -2.39 -8.22
C LYS A 244 5.70 -2.59 -9.70
N ARG A 245 4.94 -3.50 -10.32
CA ARG A 245 5.00 -3.79 -11.75
C ARG A 245 3.72 -3.36 -12.43
N GLY A 246 3.80 -3.17 -13.75
CA GLY A 246 2.63 -2.88 -14.56
C GLY A 246 1.60 -4.01 -14.48
N LYS A 247 0.33 -3.64 -14.56
CA LYS A 247 -0.79 -4.58 -14.61
C LYS A 247 -1.52 -4.42 -15.95
N ALA A 248 -1.88 -5.54 -16.57
CA ALA A 248 -2.73 -5.53 -17.75
C ALA A 248 -4.10 -4.90 -17.40
N GLY A 249 -4.63 -4.10 -18.33
CA GLY A 249 -5.88 -3.40 -18.17
C GLY A 249 -5.75 -1.89 -18.32
N LYS A 250 -6.73 -1.17 -17.77
CA LYS A 250 -6.80 0.29 -17.90
C LYS A 250 -5.59 0.94 -17.25
N THR A 251 -5.01 1.92 -17.95
CA THR A 251 -3.95 2.75 -17.38
C THR A 251 -4.50 3.54 -16.20
N THR A 252 -3.85 3.44 -15.05
CA THR A 252 -4.18 4.16 -13.84
C THR A 252 -3.07 5.15 -13.52
N PHE A 253 -3.47 6.38 -13.20
CA PHE A 253 -2.58 7.43 -12.73
C PHE A 253 -2.86 7.69 -11.25
N THR A 254 -1.81 7.75 -10.45
CA THR A 254 -1.91 8.02 -9.02
C THR A 254 -1.02 9.21 -8.69
N LEU A 255 -1.59 10.22 -8.04
CA LEU A 255 -0.89 11.37 -7.51
C LEU A 255 -1.02 11.36 -5.98
N ASP A 256 0.11 11.19 -5.30
CA ASP A 256 0.20 11.21 -3.85
C ASP A 256 0.88 12.51 -3.41
N VAL A 257 0.23 13.24 -2.51
CA VAL A 257 0.73 14.51 -1.95
C VAL A 257 0.68 14.43 -0.44
N GLN A 258 1.84 14.63 0.19
CA GLN A 258 1.97 14.64 1.64
C GLN A 258 2.68 15.93 2.07
N ARG A 259 2.17 16.56 3.13
CA ARG A 259 2.78 17.70 3.79
C ARG A 259 2.62 17.57 5.29
N GLY A 260 3.64 17.94 6.04
CA GLY A 260 3.67 17.80 7.48
C GLY A 260 4.61 18.78 8.17
N LEU A 261 4.47 18.86 9.49
CA LEU A 261 5.40 19.55 10.37
C LEU A 261 6.04 18.53 11.30
N THR A 262 7.35 18.60 11.43
CA THR A 262 8.14 17.74 12.31
C THR A 262 8.56 18.55 13.54
N ASP A 263 8.31 18.02 14.73
CA ASP A 263 8.75 18.63 16.00
C ASP A 263 9.32 17.54 16.93
N ILE A 264 10.14 17.96 17.88
CA ILE A 264 10.70 17.06 18.87
C ILE A 264 9.63 16.65 19.90
N ILE A 265 9.50 15.35 20.15
CA ILE A 265 8.45 14.80 21.04
C ILE A 265 8.65 15.27 22.49
N LYS A 266 9.91 15.42 22.93
CA LYS A 266 10.24 15.84 24.29
C LYS A 266 11.51 16.68 24.29
N ARG A 267 11.42 17.89 24.84
CA ARG A 267 12.56 18.77 25.08
C ARG A 267 13.10 18.50 26.49
N PRO A 268 14.43 18.48 26.70
CA PRO A 268 14.97 18.41 28.05
C PRO A 268 14.62 19.69 28.81
N ASN A 269 14.17 19.53 30.06
CA ASN A 269 13.98 20.66 30.95
C ASN A 269 15.34 21.04 31.53
N LEU A 270 15.87 22.19 31.12
CA LEU A 270 17.12 22.73 31.63
C LEU A 270 16.82 23.78 32.69
N LEU A 271 17.75 23.93 33.64
CA LEU A 271 17.69 24.99 34.63
C LEU A 271 17.84 26.34 33.93
N ASN A 272 17.00 27.29 34.31
CA ASN A 272 17.22 28.68 33.95
C ASN A 272 18.41 29.27 34.72
N ALA A 273 18.87 30.47 34.33
CA ALA A 273 20.03 31.12 34.94
C ALA A 273 19.91 31.26 36.48
N THR A 274 18.72 31.57 37.00
CA THR A 274 18.48 31.75 38.44
C THR A 274 18.46 30.42 39.20
N GLU A 275 17.85 29.39 38.62
CA GLU A 275 17.83 28.03 39.17
C GLU A 275 19.24 27.42 39.20
N LEU A 276 20.03 27.62 38.14
CA LEU A 276 21.41 27.18 38.07
C LEU A 276 22.26 27.88 39.15
N LEU A 277 22.09 29.19 39.33
CA LEU A 277 22.77 29.94 40.39
C LEU A 277 22.38 29.42 41.78
N THR A 278 21.09 29.15 42.00
CA THR A 278 20.60 28.61 43.27
C THR A 278 21.23 27.25 43.56
N LEU A 279 21.27 26.36 42.57
CA LEU A 279 21.91 25.05 42.69
C LEU A 279 23.41 25.16 43.00
N GLN A 280 24.12 26.07 42.34
CA GLN A 280 25.55 26.32 42.60
C GLN A 280 25.78 26.84 44.02
N ARG A 281 24.92 27.76 44.50
CA ARG A 281 25.00 28.26 45.88
C ARG A 281 24.74 27.18 46.90
N GLU A 282 23.74 26.33 46.66
CA GLU A 282 23.43 25.19 47.52
C GLU A 282 24.63 24.23 47.60
N ALA A 283 25.26 23.92 46.46
CA ALA A 283 26.46 23.08 46.41
C ALA A 283 27.62 23.66 47.24
N VAL A 284 27.89 24.96 47.13
CA VAL A 284 28.97 25.64 47.90
C VAL A 284 28.63 25.69 49.39
N THR A 285 27.37 25.94 49.73
CA THR A 285 26.90 25.96 51.12
C THR A 285 27.02 24.57 51.76
N ASN A 286 26.62 23.52 51.04
CA ASN A 286 26.75 22.13 51.47
C ASN A 286 28.21 21.68 51.63
N ALA A 287 29.15 22.32 50.91
CA ALA A 287 30.59 22.13 51.09
C ALA A 287 31.18 22.92 52.28
N GLY A 288 30.34 23.61 53.07
CA GLY A 288 30.75 24.41 54.24
C GLY A 288 31.41 25.75 53.89
N GLN A 289 31.24 26.22 52.65
CA GLN A 289 31.83 27.47 52.17
C GLN A 289 30.76 28.56 51.98
N ASN A 290 31.19 29.82 51.96
CA ASN A 290 30.27 30.94 51.70
C ASN A 290 30.17 31.21 50.19
N PRO A 291 29.02 30.98 49.53
CA PRO A 291 28.84 31.19 48.09
C PRO A 291 29.06 32.64 47.63
N ASP A 292 28.84 33.63 48.48
CA ASP A 292 29.06 35.05 48.12
C ASP A 292 30.55 35.34 47.89
N LYS A 293 31.45 34.62 48.58
CA LYS A 293 32.91 34.74 48.36
C LYS A 293 33.37 34.20 47.01
N PHE A 294 32.54 33.38 46.35
CA PHE A 294 32.78 32.84 45.01
C PHE A 294 32.08 33.65 43.92
N GLY A 295 31.49 34.81 44.25
CA GLY A 295 30.80 35.66 43.29
C GLY A 295 29.43 35.13 42.85
N LEU A 296 28.89 34.11 43.53
CA LEU A 296 27.57 33.54 43.23
C LEU A 296 26.44 34.40 43.81
N ILE A 297 26.44 35.71 43.57
CA ILE A 297 25.56 36.67 44.25
C ILE A 297 24.14 36.63 43.66
N PRO A 298 23.08 36.37 44.45
CA PRO A 298 21.71 36.40 43.97
C PRO A 298 21.34 37.76 43.39
N GLY A 299 20.71 37.79 42.22
CA GLY A 299 20.28 39.03 41.57
C GLY A 299 21.38 39.80 40.82
N VAL A 300 22.64 39.36 40.88
CA VAL A 300 23.73 39.86 40.02
C VAL A 300 23.87 38.91 38.84
N THR A 301 22.87 38.90 37.98
CA THR A 301 22.93 38.24 36.68
C THR A 301 22.65 39.27 35.61
N ASP A 302 23.12 39.01 34.39
CA ASP A 302 22.90 39.89 33.23
C ASP A 302 21.41 40.01 32.86
N GLY A 303 20.51 39.34 33.59
CA GLY A 303 19.09 39.21 33.29
C GLY A 303 18.79 38.34 32.06
N ILE A 304 19.83 37.85 31.38
CA ILE A 304 19.73 37.03 30.18
C ILE A 304 19.50 35.58 30.57
N ASN A 305 18.36 35.03 30.16
CA ASN A 305 18.01 33.63 30.31
C ASN A 305 17.68 33.03 28.95
N THR A 306 18.72 32.62 28.22
CA THR A 306 18.58 32.06 26.87
C THR A 306 18.15 30.60 26.95
N ASP A 307 17.04 30.27 26.30
CA ASP A 307 16.66 28.88 26.04
C ASP A 307 17.50 28.31 24.89
N TRP A 308 18.65 27.73 25.25
CA TRP A 308 19.59 27.16 24.29
C TRP A 308 19.00 26.02 23.46
N VAL A 309 18.06 25.25 24.01
CA VAL A 309 17.40 24.15 23.30
C VAL A 309 16.52 24.71 22.20
N ASN A 310 15.70 25.72 22.51
CA ASN A 310 14.87 26.39 21.51
C ASN A 310 15.69 27.25 20.54
N ALA A 311 16.87 27.74 20.93
CA ALA A 311 17.73 28.53 20.06
C ALA A 311 18.35 27.71 18.92
N VAL A 312 18.55 26.40 19.11
CA VAL A 312 19.16 25.51 18.09
C VAL A 312 18.13 24.62 17.36
N LEU A 313 16.90 24.59 17.84
CA LEU A 313 15.82 23.78 17.29
C LEU A 313 14.77 24.64 16.57
N ARG A 314 14.13 24.05 15.57
CA ARG A 314 12.98 24.59 14.85
C ARG A 314 11.96 23.48 14.60
N LYS A 315 10.75 23.88 14.22
CA LYS A 315 9.82 22.95 13.55
C LYS A 315 10.32 22.73 12.12
N GLY A 316 10.53 21.47 11.77
CA GLY A 316 10.86 21.06 10.40
C GLY A 316 9.60 21.04 9.53
N VAL A 317 9.74 21.35 8.25
CA VAL A 317 8.69 21.17 7.25
C VAL A 317 9.00 19.93 6.44
N TYR A 318 8.01 19.07 6.26
CA TYR A 318 8.07 17.88 5.42
C TYR A 318 7.11 18.05 4.24
N GLN A 319 7.59 17.72 3.04
CA GLN A 319 6.76 17.68 1.84
C GLN A 319 7.21 16.56 0.88
N GLN A 320 6.24 15.86 0.33
CA GLN A 320 6.45 14.80 -0.66
C GLN A 320 5.37 14.85 -1.73
N TYR A 321 5.80 14.72 -2.98
CA TYR A 321 4.94 14.63 -4.15
C TYR A 321 5.37 13.42 -4.96
N GLN A 322 4.42 12.57 -5.32
CA GLN A 322 4.69 11.41 -6.14
C GLN A 322 3.63 11.26 -7.20
N LEU A 323 4.10 10.99 -8.42
CA LEU A 323 3.27 10.64 -9.54
C LEU A 323 3.66 9.24 -9.99
N SER A 324 2.68 8.35 -10.14
CA SER A 324 2.89 7.04 -10.75
C SER A 324 1.84 6.76 -11.80
N THR A 325 2.26 6.03 -12.82
CA THR A 325 1.39 5.50 -13.87
C THR A 325 1.68 4.02 -14.08
N GLN A 326 0.63 3.23 -14.18
CA GLN A 326 0.74 1.81 -14.49
C GLN A 326 -0.36 1.39 -15.45
N GLY A 327 -0.08 0.40 -16.29
CA GLY A 327 -1.06 -0.14 -17.21
C GLY A 327 -0.43 -1.11 -18.19
N GLY A 328 -1.19 -1.44 -19.23
CA GLY A 328 -0.73 -2.30 -20.31
C GLY A 328 -1.80 -3.26 -20.80
N ASN A 329 -1.38 -4.25 -21.57
CA ASN A 329 -2.22 -5.34 -22.06
C ASN A 329 -1.56 -6.69 -21.73
N ASP A 330 -2.15 -7.78 -22.21
CA ASP A 330 -1.68 -9.14 -21.92
C ASP A 330 -0.26 -9.43 -22.45
N LYS A 331 0.26 -8.62 -23.38
CA LYS A 331 1.58 -8.79 -23.99
C LYS A 331 2.63 -7.86 -23.40
N THR A 332 2.24 -6.70 -22.88
CA THR A 332 3.18 -5.70 -22.39
C THR A 332 2.54 -4.90 -21.28
N THR A 333 3.25 -4.81 -20.16
CA THR A 333 2.85 -3.99 -19.01
C THR A 333 3.94 -2.96 -18.71
N PHE A 334 3.55 -1.85 -18.10
CA PHE A 334 4.46 -0.79 -17.71
C PHE A 334 4.11 -0.23 -16.33
N TYR A 335 5.13 0.20 -15.60
CA TYR A 335 5.04 0.99 -14.39
C TYR A 335 6.10 2.10 -14.50
N LEU A 336 5.69 3.34 -14.23
CA LEU A 336 6.58 4.49 -14.19
C LEU A 336 6.19 5.32 -12.97
N SER A 337 7.17 5.63 -12.12
CA SER A 337 6.99 6.51 -10.97
C SER A 337 8.05 7.60 -10.95
N GLY A 338 7.68 8.73 -10.37
CA GLY A 338 8.59 9.82 -10.06
C GLY A 338 8.17 10.45 -8.75
N SER A 339 9.15 10.80 -7.92
CA SER A 339 8.89 11.42 -6.62
C SER A 339 9.88 12.51 -6.29
N TYR A 340 9.36 13.59 -5.70
CA TYR A 340 10.14 14.65 -5.09
C TYR A 340 9.84 14.69 -3.61
N ARG A 341 10.88 14.69 -2.79
CA ARG A 341 10.79 14.75 -1.33
C ARG A 341 11.76 15.78 -0.81
N ASP A 342 11.29 16.59 0.12
CA ASP A 342 12.07 17.59 0.84
C ASP A 342 11.66 17.54 2.32
N GLU A 343 12.63 17.32 3.19
CA GLU A 343 12.44 17.12 4.62
C GLU A 343 13.48 17.94 5.38
N GLN A 344 13.00 18.93 6.14
CA GLN A 344 13.85 19.76 6.96
C GLN A 344 13.98 19.16 8.36
N GLY A 345 15.20 19.06 8.87
CA GLY A 345 15.45 18.62 10.23
C GLY A 345 14.92 19.60 11.27
N VAL A 346 14.65 19.07 12.48
CA VAL A 346 14.28 19.88 13.65
C VAL A 346 15.47 20.67 14.21
N GLN A 347 16.70 20.31 13.84
CA GLN A 347 17.89 21.11 14.14
C GLN A 347 18.05 22.19 13.07
N LEU A 348 18.45 23.40 13.49
CA LEU A 348 18.77 24.47 12.54
C LEU A 348 19.90 24.02 11.59
N ASN A 349 19.70 24.31 10.29
CA ASN A 349 20.62 23.94 9.20
C ASN A 349 20.82 22.43 9.00
N SER A 350 19.82 21.64 9.40
CA SER A 350 19.63 20.24 9.03
C SER A 350 18.40 20.06 8.16
#